data_AF-A0A4P5NWZ7-F1
#
_entry.id   AF-A0A4P5NWZ7-F1
#
_cell.length_a   1.000
_cell.length_b   1.000
_cell.length_c   1.000
_cell.angle_alpha   90.00
_cell.angle_beta   90.00
_cell.angle_gamma   90.00
#
_symmetry.space_group_name_H-M   'P 1'
#
loop_
_entity.id
_entity.type
_entity.pdbx_description
1 polymer ?
#
loop_
_entity_poly.entity_id
_entity_poly.type
_entity_poly.pdbx_seq_one_letter_code
_entity_poly.pdbx_strand_id
1 'polypeptide(L)'
;MSEHTIKTSDGRTLTYRERGPGDVLALLEFGPASPSPAWVEYALMVSSVEAIDGVPAMRPTSRVQLEQLANQIGNTGITALSDALFGTNGEDIAAAESNAAKN
;
A
#
# COMPACT_ATOMS: atom_id res chain seq x y z
N MET A 1 -16.43 -6.61 2.35
CA MET A 1 -15.26 -6.38 1.47
C MET A 1 -14.61 -7.73 1.25
N SER A 2 -14.41 -8.11 -0.01
CA SER A 2 -13.88 -9.42 -0.39
C SER A 2 -12.34 -9.39 -0.40
N GLU A 3 -11.73 -10.50 -0.02
CA GLU A 3 -10.28 -10.67 -0.13
C GLU A 3 -9.90 -11.09 -1.56
N HIS A 4 -8.73 -10.63 -1.99
CA HIS A 4 -8.16 -10.89 -3.30
C HIS A 4 -6.73 -11.41 -3.16
N THR A 5 -6.27 -12.18 -4.14
CA THR A 5 -4.91 -12.70 -4.18
C THR A 5 -4.21 -12.33 -5.47
N ILE A 6 -2.94 -11.95 -5.39
CA ILE A 6 -2.08 -11.68 -6.55
C ILE A 6 -0.76 -12.45 -6.41
N LYS A 7 -0.21 -12.86 -7.54
CA LYS A 7 1.14 -13.41 -7.63
C LYS A 7 2.10 -12.34 -8.10
N THR A 8 3.23 -12.21 -7.41
CA THR A 8 4.32 -11.32 -7.77
C THR A 8 5.27 -12.01 -8.74
N SER A 9 6.04 -11.24 -9.51
CA SER A 9 6.99 -11.81 -10.49
C SER A 9 8.17 -12.55 -9.84
N ASP A 10 8.44 -12.31 -8.56
CA ASP A 10 9.41 -13.06 -7.75
C ASP A 10 8.83 -14.36 -7.14
N GLY A 11 7.58 -14.70 -7.45
CA GLY A 11 6.94 -15.97 -7.10
C GLY A 11 6.16 -15.98 -5.78
N ARG A 12 6.11 -14.86 -5.05
CA ARG A 12 5.31 -14.73 -3.83
C ARG A 12 3.83 -14.51 -4.13
N THR A 13 3.00 -14.74 -3.12
CA THR A 13 1.55 -14.49 -3.17
C THR A 13 1.16 -13.48 -2.11
N LEU A 14 0.48 -12.41 -2.50
CA LEU A 14 -0.08 -11.42 -1.58
C LEU A 14 -1.59 -11.60 -1.54
N THR A 15 -2.14 -11.68 -0.32
CA THR A 15 -3.57 -11.56 -0.07
C THR A 15 -3.84 -10.14 0.39
N TYR A 16 -4.80 -9.47 -0.22
CA TYR A 16 -5.11 -8.08 0.08
C TYR A 16 -6.62 -7.82 0.05
N ARG A 17 -7.02 -6.70 0.66
CA ARG A 17 -8.39 -6.21 0.69
C ARG A 17 -8.37 -4.69 0.57
N GLU A 18 -9.25 -4.16 -0.27
CA GLU A 18 -9.46 -2.72 -0.34
C GLU A 18 -9.78 -2.13 1.04
N ARG A 19 -9.21 -0.94 1.30
CA ARG A 19 -9.35 -0.23 2.56
C ARG A 19 -10.41 0.85 2.43
N GLY A 20 -11.25 0.96 3.45
CA GLY A 20 -12.36 1.90 3.48
C GLY A 20 -11.99 3.21 4.19
N PRO A 21 -12.92 4.18 4.25
CA PRO A 21 -12.67 5.45 4.92
C PRO A 21 -12.28 5.32 6.40
N GLY A 22 -12.73 4.27 7.10
CA GLY A 22 -12.32 4.02 8.48
C GLY A 22 -10.85 3.63 8.65
N ASP A 23 -10.26 2.98 7.64
CA ASP A 23 -8.83 2.64 7.65
C ASP A 23 -7.96 3.91 7.49
N VAL A 24 -8.47 4.93 6.78
CA VAL A 24 -7.82 6.25 6.66
C VAL A 24 -7.67 6.91 8.03
N LEU A 25 -8.69 6.83 8.89
CA LEU A 25 -8.64 7.43 10.22
C LEU A 25 -7.52 6.84 11.09
N ALA A 26 -7.31 5.52 11.02
CA ALA A 26 -6.21 4.87 11.73
C ALA A 26 -4.83 5.37 11.23
N LEU A 27 -4.69 5.62 9.93
CA LEU A 27 -3.45 6.17 9.36
C LEU A 27 -3.17 7.60 9.83
N LEU A 28 -4.21 8.42 10.06
CA LEU A 28 -4.04 9.78 10.57
C LEU A 28 -3.46 9.81 11.99
N GLU A 29 -3.61 8.74 12.78
CA GLU A 29 -3.08 8.67 14.15
C GLU A 29 -1.56 8.49 14.20
N PHE A 30 -0.97 7.81 13.21
CA PHE A 30 0.48 7.52 13.17
C PHE A 30 1.20 8.05 11.93
N GLY A 31 0.49 8.81 11.10
CA GLY A 31 1.03 9.50 9.94
C GLY A 31 1.77 10.80 10.27
N PRO A 32 2.35 11.47 9.27
CA PRO A 32 2.89 12.80 9.44
C PRO A 32 1.78 13.82 9.75
N ALA A 33 2.13 14.93 10.40
CA ALA A 33 1.18 15.99 10.77
C ALA A 33 0.43 16.62 9.58
N SER A 34 1.03 16.59 8.39
CA SER A 34 0.43 17.05 7.13
C SER A 34 0.72 16.00 6.05
N PRO A 35 -0.07 14.91 5.95
CA PRO A 35 0.16 13.86 4.98
C PRO A 35 -0.19 14.35 3.57
N SER A 36 0.70 14.07 2.61
CA SER A 36 0.38 14.26 1.19
C SER A 36 -0.58 13.17 0.69
N PRO A 37 -1.34 13.41 -0.39
CA PRO A 37 -2.16 12.39 -1.03
C PRO A 37 -1.37 11.11 -1.33
N ALA A 38 -0.20 11.23 -1.97
CA ALA A 38 0.69 10.10 -2.25
C ALA A 38 1.11 9.31 -0.99
N TRP A 39 1.32 9.97 0.16
CA TRP A 39 1.62 9.27 1.41
C TRP A 39 0.42 8.45 1.88
N VAL A 40 -0.79 9.03 1.85
CA VAL A 40 -2.03 8.35 2.27
C VAL A 40 -2.31 7.16 1.36
N GLU A 41 -2.22 7.34 0.05
CA GLU A 41 -2.43 6.27 -0.94
C GLU A 41 -1.45 5.11 -0.75
N TYR A 42 -0.16 5.42 -0.61
CA TYR A 42 0.85 4.41 -0.36
C TYR A 42 0.61 3.67 0.96
N ALA A 43 0.28 4.41 2.04
CA ALA A 43 0.02 3.83 3.34
C ALA A 43 -1.24 2.93 3.34
N LEU A 44 -2.30 3.33 2.63
CA LEU A 44 -3.52 2.52 2.45
C LEU A 44 -3.22 1.26 1.63
N MET A 45 -2.44 1.39 0.56
CA MET A 45 -2.01 0.26 -0.26
C MET A 45 -1.21 -0.75 0.57
N VAL A 46 -0.18 -0.31 1.30
CA VAL A 46 0.60 -1.20 2.18
C VAL A 46 -0.31 -1.85 3.23
N SER A 47 -1.17 -1.05 3.85
CA SER A 47 -2.10 -1.53 4.87
C SER A 47 -3.17 -2.46 4.31
N SER A 48 -3.37 -2.53 2.98
CA SER A 48 -4.36 -3.42 2.33
C SER A 48 -3.99 -4.90 2.42
N VAL A 49 -2.71 -5.21 2.66
CA VAL A 49 -2.21 -6.60 2.71
C VAL A 49 -2.67 -7.29 3.99
N GLU A 50 -3.29 -8.45 3.81
CA GLU A 50 -3.79 -9.33 4.88
C GLU A 50 -2.86 -10.54 5.08
N ALA A 51 -2.17 -11.00 4.04
CA ALA A 51 -1.21 -12.10 4.15
C ALA A 51 -0.14 -12.08 3.05
N ILE A 52 1.05 -12.60 3.37
CA ILE A 52 2.17 -12.83 2.45
C ILE A 52 2.49 -14.32 2.49
N ASP A 53 2.42 -15.00 1.35
CA ASP A 53 2.63 -16.45 1.21
C ASP A 53 1.77 -17.29 2.19
N GLY A 54 0.54 -16.82 2.43
CA GLY A 54 -0.40 -17.45 3.37
C GLY A 54 -0.13 -17.16 4.84
N VAL A 55 0.94 -16.44 5.17
CA VAL A 55 1.23 -15.97 6.53
C VAL A 55 0.52 -14.64 6.77
N PRO A 56 -0.37 -14.53 7.77
CA PRO A 56 -1.08 -13.28 8.06
C PRO A 56 -0.12 -12.12 8.34
N ALA A 57 -0.36 -11.00 7.66
CA ALA A 57 0.35 -9.75 7.92
C ALA A 57 -0.29 -9.04 9.12
N MET A 58 0.54 -8.46 9.98
CA MET A 58 0.02 -7.62 11.06
C MET A 58 -0.42 -6.28 10.48
N ARG A 59 -1.65 -5.85 10.81
CA ARG A 59 -2.11 -4.49 10.49
C ARG A 59 -1.19 -3.48 11.21
N PRO A 60 -0.60 -2.51 10.49
CA PRO A 60 0.23 -1.50 11.13
C PRO A 60 -0.58 -0.60 12.07
N THR A 61 -0.02 -0.35 13.26
CA THR A 61 -0.53 0.63 14.24
C THR A 61 0.50 1.71 14.56
N SER A 62 1.63 1.73 13.84
CA SER A 62 2.66 2.76 13.93
C SER A 62 3.39 2.91 12.61
N ARG A 63 4.06 4.05 12.42
CA ARG A 63 4.89 4.30 11.24
C ARG A 63 5.98 3.24 11.04
N VAL A 64 6.61 2.80 12.12
CA VAL A 64 7.67 1.76 12.05
C VAL A 64 7.09 0.44 11.55
N GLN A 65 5.90 0.06 12.00
CA GLN A 65 5.24 -1.16 11.52
C GLN A 65 4.79 -1.06 10.05
N LEU A 66 4.35 0.13 9.62
CA LEU A 66 4.02 0.38 8.22
C LEU A 66 5.24 0.21 7.33
N GLU A 67 6.39 0.76 7.74
CA GLU A 67 7.67 0.61 7.04
C GLU A 67 8.14 -0.85 7.03
N GLN A 68 7.99 -1.57 8.14
CA GLN A 68 8.30 -3.00 8.21
C GLN A 68 7.44 -3.83 7.26
N LEU A 69 6.13 -3.58 7.23
CA LEU A 69 5.21 -4.27 6.32
C LEU A 69 5.55 -3.96 4.86
N ALA A 70 5.81 -2.70 4.52
CA ALA A 70 6.25 -2.31 3.18
C ALA A 70 7.53 -3.04 2.76
N ASN A 71 8.51 -3.17 3.67
CA ASN A 71 9.73 -3.93 3.42
C ASN A 71 9.48 -5.44 3.25
N GLN A 72 8.55 -6.02 4.01
CA GLN A 72 8.16 -7.42 3.86
C GLN A 72 7.47 -7.67 2.51
N ILE A 73 6.61 -6.75 2.07
CA ILE A 73 5.98 -6.78 0.75
C ILE A 73 7.05 -6.65 -0.35
N GLY A 74 8.01 -5.73 -0.17
CA GLY A 74 9.11 -5.48 -1.11
C GLY A 74 8.65 -4.84 -2.43
N ASN A 75 9.61 -4.36 -3.22
CA ASN A 75 9.31 -3.55 -4.42
C ASN A 75 8.41 -4.28 -5.42
N THR A 76 8.73 -5.55 -5.73
CA THR A 76 7.92 -6.36 -6.66
C THR A 76 6.47 -6.52 -6.18
N GLY A 77 6.27 -6.67 -4.87
CA GLY A 77 4.95 -6.77 -4.27
C GLY A 77 4.19 -5.45 -4.31
N ILE A 78 4.88 -4.34 -4.07
CA ILE A 78 4.31 -2.99 -4.16
C ILE A 78 3.84 -2.69 -5.58
N THR A 79 4.65 -2.99 -6.60
CA THR A 79 4.24 -2.81 -8.01
C THR A 79 3.01 -3.65 -8.33
N ALA A 80 3.01 -4.94 -7.95
CA ALA A 80 1.86 -5.82 -8.20
C ALA A 80 0.58 -5.36 -7.46
N LEU A 81 0.70 -4.83 -6.24
CA LEU A 81 -0.42 -4.25 -5.50
C LEU A 81 -0.94 -2.98 -6.15
N SER A 82 -0.05 -2.10 -6.61
CA SER A 82 -0.41 -0.87 -7.30
C SER A 82 -1.21 -1.17 -8.57
N ASP A 83 -0.72 -2.09 -9.39
CA ASP A 83 -1.43 -2.54 -10.61
C ASP A 83 -2.80 -3.14 -10.29
N ALA A 84 -2.90 -3.90 -9.19
CA ALA A 84 -4.14 -4.57 -8.80
C ALA A 84 -5.20 -3.61 -8.25
N LEU A 85 -4.79 -2.58 -7.49
CA LEU A 85 -5.70 -1.63 -6.84
C LEU A 85 -6.04 -0.43 -7.74
N PHE A 86 -5.09 0.04 -8.54
CA PHE A 86 -5.21 1.28 -9.31
C PHE A 86 -5.15 1.07 -10.82
N GLY A 87 -4.85 -0.14 -11.29
CA GLY A 87 -4.60 -0.44 -12.70
C GLY A 87 -3.19 -0.04 -13.15
N THR A 88 -2.80 -0.46 -14.36
CA THR A 88 -1.45 -0.26 -14.93
C THR A 88 -1.10 1.20 -15.24
N ASN A 89 -2.03 2.14 -15.05
CA ASN A 89 -1.79 3.57 -15.23
C ASN A 89 -1.35 4.26 -13.92
N GLY A 90 -1.21 3.52 -12.81
CA GLY A 90 -0.85 4.08 -11.51
C GLY A 90 0.53 4.77 -11.50
N GLU A 91 1.51 4.25 -12.25
CA GLU A 91 2.84 4.85 -12.38
C GLU A 91 2.79 6.23 -13.08
N ASP A 92 1.90 6.41 -14.05
CA ASP A 92 1.73 7.67 -14.78
C ASP A 92 1.19 8.79 -13.87
N ILE A 93 0.31 8.43 -12.93
CA ILE A 93 -0.29 9.38 -11.97
C ILE A 93 0.76 9.79 -10.93
N ALA A 94 1.48 8.84 -10.34
CA ALA A 94 2.54 9.13 -9.36
C ALA A 94 3.69 9.97 -9.96
N ALA A 95 4.06 9.69 -11.22
CA ALA A 95 5.05 10.47 -11.96
C ALA A 95 4.58 11.92 -12.24
N ALA A 96 3.30 12.10 -12.57
CA ALA A 96 2.71 13.42 -12.78
C ALA A 96 2.74 14.27 -11.50
N GLU A 97 2.43 13.70 -10.35
CA GLU A 97 2.45 14.42 -9.06
C GLU A 97 3.86 14.81 -8.61
N SER A 98 4.85 13.93 -8.79
CA SER A 98 6.26 14.25 -8.49
C SER A 98 6.78 15.42 -9.34
N ASN A 99 6.31 15.56 -10.58
CA ASN A 99 6.66 16.68 -11.44
C ASN A 99 5.92 17.97 -11.04
N ALA A 100 4.68 17.87 -10.57
CA ALA A 100 3.92 19.01 -10.05
C ALA A 100 4.54 19.58 -8.76
N ALA A 101 5.05 18.73 -7.86
CA ALA A 101 5.66 19.16 -6.59
C ALA A 101 7.04 19.84 -6.72
N LYS A 102 7.63 19.84 -7.92
CA LYS A 102 8.94 20.47 -8.21
C LYS A 102 8.83 21.85 -8.85
N ASN A 103 7.62 22.30 -9.19
CA ASN A 103 7.32 23.64 -9.71
C ASN A 103 6.63 24.49 -8.64
#